data_AF-A0A832I363-F1
#
_entry.id   AF-A0A832I363-F1
#
_cell.length_a   1.000
_cell.length_b   1.000
_cell.length_c   1.000
_cell.angle_alpha   90.00
_cell.angle_beta   90.00
_cell.angle_gamma   90.00
#
_symmetry.space_group_name_H-M   'P 1'
#
loop_
_entity.id
_entity.type
_entity.pdbx_description
1 polymer ?
#
loop_
_entity_poly.entity_id
_entity_poly.type
_entity_poly.pdbx_seq_one_letter_code
_entity_poly.pdbx_strand_id
1 'polypeptide(L)'
;MLECHHCRAPITLSAPLPRDAECAACGRDLRCCLNCRHYDPRMNNACRETEAEPVVEKDRRNFCEFFEFSREPFRAGGAPDARAAEALRKLEGLFGGPAPERKGPRSLDELLGPGRKKGGEEEARKRLEELFGPKKGEDERAV
;
A
#
# COMPACT_ATOMS: atom_id res chain seq x y z
N MET A 1 10.98 -14.58 -19.33
CA MET A 1 10.53 -15.91 -18.83
C MET A 1 9.43 -15.63 -17.82
N LEU A 2 8.36 -16.42 -17.79
CA LEU A 2 7.29 -16.20 -16.81
C LEU A 2 7.72 -16.80 -15.47
N GLU A 3 7.50 -16.09 -14.36
CA GLU A 3 7.91 -16.51 -13.02
C GLU A 3 6.77 -16.36 -12.04
N CYS A 4 6.63 -17.29 -11.09
CA CYS A 4 5.66 -17.15 -10.00
C CYS A 4 6.12 -16.06 -9.02
N HIS A 5 5.28 -15.07 -8.70
CA HIS A 5 5.62 -14.06 -7.69
C HIS A 5 5.91 -14.66 -6.32
N HIS A 6 5.33 -15.82 -5.97
CA HIS A 6 5.47 -16.41 -4.65
C HIS A 6 6.77 -17.21 -4.52
N CYS A 7 6.97 -18.23 -5.37
CA CYS A 7 8.10 -19.16 -5.25
C CYS A 7 9.22 -18.93 -6.28
N ARG A 8 9.04 -18.02 -7.25
CA ARG A 8 9.99 -17.72 -8.34
C ARG A 8 10.31 -18.88 -9.27
N ALA A 9 9.57 -19.98 -9.18
CA ALA A 9 9.67 -21.05 -10.14
C ALA A 9 9.31 -20.53 -11.55
N PRO A 10 10.07 -20.91 -12.59
CA PRO A 10 9.72 -20.59 -13.96
C PRO A 10 8.42 -21.29 -14.34
N ILE A 11 7.53 -20.57 -15.02
CA ILE A 11 6.27 -21.10 -15.52
C ILE A 11 6.50 -21.59 -16.95
N THR A 12 6.25 -22.88 -17.17
CA THR A 12 6.44 -23.57 -18.44
C THR A 12 5.24 -23.45 -19.38
N LEU A 13 4.10 -22.97 -18.87
CA LEU A 13 2.88 -22.77 -19.65
C LEU A 13 3.05 -21.62 -20.66
N SER A 14 2.61 -21.85 -21.90
CA SER A 14 2.54 -20.81 -22.92
C SER A 14 1.38 -19.86 -22.64
N ALA A 15 1.60 -18.54 -22.79
CA ALA A 15 0.53 -17.56 -22.72
C ALA A 15 -0.42 -17.68 -23.95
N PRO A 16 -1.73 -17.43 -23.81
CA PRO A 16 -2.43 -17.01 -22.59
C PRO A 16 -2.61 -18.14 -21.57
N LEU A 17 -2.42 -17.83 -20.29
CA LEU A 17 -2.62 -18.80 -19.21
C LEU A 17 -4.11 -19.10 -19.00
N PRO A 18 -4.48 -20.37 -18.72
CA PRO A 18 -5.81 -20.71 -18.25
C PRO A 18 -6.24 -19.87 -17.03
N ARG A 19 -7.56 -19.63 -16.87
CA ARG A 19 -8.07 -18.81 -15.75
C ARG A 19 -7.78 -19.42 -14.38
N ASP A 20 -7.69 -20.73 -14.33
CA ASP A 20 -7.45 -21.57 -13.16
C ASP A 20 -6.01 -22.08 -13.08
N ALA A 21 -5.10 -21.52 -13.89
CA ALA A 21 -3.71 -21.95 -13.88
C ALA A 21 -3.06 -21.71 -12.51
N GLU A 22 -2.41 -22.76 -12.01
CA GLU A 22 -1.68 -22.78 -10.74
C GLU A 22 -0.19 -23.05 -10.99
N CYS A 23 0.65 -22.57 -10.09
CA CYS A 23 2.08 -22.82 -10.15
C CYS A 23 2.36 -24.29 -9.83
N ALA A 24 3.02 -25.01 -10.74
CA ALA A 24 3.39 -26.41 -10.54
C ALA A 24 4.33 -26.65 -9.34
N ALA A 25 5.03 -25.62 -8.86
CA ALA A 25 5.97 -25.75 -7.74
C ALA A 25 5.34 -25.46 -6.36
N CYS A 26 4.38 -24.53 -6.26
CA CYS A 26 3.81 -24.11 -4.98
C CYS A 26 2.27 -24.15 -4.90
N GLY A 27 1.58 -24.55 -5.98
CA GLY A 27 0.13 -24.64 -6.05
C GLY A 27 -0.61 -23.29 -6.02
N ARG A 28 0.11 -22.17 -6.08
CA ARG A 28 -0.53 -20.85 -6.00
C ARG A 28 -1.11 -20.42 -7.33
N ASP A 29 -2.24 -19.70 -7.28
CA ASP A 29 -2.86 -19.10 -8.46
C ASP A 29 -1.87 -18.24 -9.25
N LEU A 30 -1.75 -18.52 -10.54
CA LEU A 30 -0.94 -17.73 -11.46
C LEU A 30 -1.67 -16.46 -11.90
N ARG A 31 -3.00 -16.49 -11.98
CA ARG A 31 -3.83 -15.33 -12.32
C ARG A 31 -4.17 -14.50 -11.08
N CYS A 32 -3.17 -13.84 -10.49
CA CYS A 32 -3.32 -12.90 -9.39
C CYS A 32 -2.68 -11.55 -9.71
N CYS A 33 -3.06 -10.47 -9.03
CA CYS A 33 -2.52 -9.14 -9.33
C CYS A 33 -1.00 -9.10 -9.20
N LEU A 34 -0.44 -9.82 -8.22
CA LEU A 34 1.02 -9.85 -8.01
C LEU A 34 1.82 -10.46 -9.18
N ASN A 35 1.18 -11.23 -10.06
CA ASN A 35 1.77 -11.76 -11.30
C ASN A 35 1.43 -10.89 -12.53
N CYS A 36 0.62 -9.84 -12.38
CA CYS A 36 0.17 -8.98 -13.48
C CYS A 36 1.20 -7.88 -13.78
N ARG A 37 1.45 -7.60 -15.06
CA ARG A 37 2.33 -6.48 -15.50
C ARG A 37 1.81 -5.10 -15.09
N HIS A 38 0.50 -4.97 -14.86
CA HIS A 38 -0.15 -3.70 -14.52
C HIS A 38 -0.15 -3.43 -13.02
N TYR A 39 0.23 -4.40 -12.19
CA TYR A 39 0.26 -4.20 -10.75
C TYR A 39 1.36 -3.21 -10.35
N ASP A 40 0.95 -2.16 -9.65
CA ASP A 40 1.85 -1.13 -9.14
C ASP A 40 1.32 -0.61 -7.80
N PRO A 41 1.96 -0.92 -6.66
CA PRO A 41 1.47 -0.55 -5.34
C PRO A 41 1.45 0.97 -5.10
N ARG A 42 2.02 1.78 -5.99
CA ARG A 42 2.02 3.24 -5.91
C ARG A 42 0.74 3.87 -6.46
N MET A 43 -0.08 3.09 -7.17
CA MET A 43 -1.36 3.54 -7.74
C MET A 43 -2.50 3.40 -6.73
N ASN A 44 -3.56 4.19 -6.88
CA ASN A 44 -4.68 4.26 -5.93
C ASN A 44 -5.35 2.89 -5.65
N ASN A 45 -5.51 2.06 -6.68
CA ASN A 45 -6.09 0.73 -6.66
C ASN A 45 -5.02 -0.36 -6.81
N ALA A 46 -3.75 0.02 -6.68
CA ALA A 46 -2.57 -0.78 -6.98
C ALA A 46 -2.53 -1.35 -8.42
N CYS A 47 -3.12 -0.65 -9.39
CA CYS A 47 -3.12 -1.01 -10.81
C CYS A 47 -2.81 0.22 -11.67
N ARG A 48 -2.05 0.01 -12.76
CA ARG A 48 -1.80 1.05 -13.77
C ARG A 48 -2.94 1.21 -14.76
N GLU A 49 -3.78 0.20 -14.89
CA GLU A 49 -4.97 0.27 -15.72
C GLU A 49 -6.10 0.93 -14.93
N THR A 50 -6.53 2.10 -15.40
CA THR A 50 -7.51 2.94 -14.70
C THR A 50 -8.94 2.45 -14.88
N GLU A 51 -9.23 1.75 -15.97
CA GLU A 51 -10.55 1.18 -16.24
C GLU A 51 -10.75 -0.20 -15.58
N ALA A 52 -9.69 -0.79 -15.03
CA ALA A 52 -9.76 -2.09 -14.38
C ALA A 52 -10.53 -2.03 -13.06
N GLU A 53 -11.45 -2.98 -12.87
CA GLU A 53 -12.14 -3.17 -11.59
C GLU A 53 -11.14 -3.42 -10.44
N PRO A 54 -11.28 -2.73 -9.29
CA PRO A 54 -10.40 -2.92 -8.15
C PRO A 54 -10.51 -4.33 -7.55
N VAL A 55 -9.39 -5.06 -7.54
CA VAL A 55 -9.28 -6.35 -6.83
C VAL A 55 -8.86 -6.09 -5.37
N VAL A 56 -9.55 -6.66 -4.39
CA VAL A 56 -9.18 -6.53 -2.97
C VAL A 56 -7.97 -7.42 -2.63
N GLU A 57 -8.13 -8.73 -2.82
CA GLU A 57 -7.10 -9.74 -2.54
C GLU A 57 -6.11 -9.84 -3.71
N LYS A 58 -5.02 -9.06 -3.67
CA LYS A 58 -4.05 -8.95 -4.78
C LYS A 58 -3.28 -10.24 -5.05
N ASP A 59 -3.22 -11.12 -4.08
CA ASP A 59 -2.40 -12.31 -4.05
C ASP A 59 -3.21 -13.58 -4.42
N ARG A 60 -4.55 -13.49 -4.47
CA ARG A 60 -5.45 -14.58 -4.87
C ARG A 60 -5.88 -14.50 -6.33
N ARG A 61 -6.51 -15.57 -6.84
CA ARG A 61 -7.14 -15.60 -8.17
C ARG A 61 -8.03 -14.38 -8.38
N ASN A 62 -7.81 -13.66 -9.47
CA ASN A 62 -8.68 -12.58 -9.92
C ASN A 62 -9.37 -12.93 -11.24
N PHE A 63 -10.45 -12.20 -11.53
CA PHE A 63 -11.22 -12.32 -12.77
C PHE A 63 -11.04 -11.12 -13.70
N CYS A 64 -10.10 -10.23 -13.37
CA CYS A 64 -9.81 -9.01 -14.11
C CYS A 64 -9.57 -9.31 -15.59
N GLU A 65 -10.25 -8.59 -16.47
CA GLU A 65 -10.17 -8.76 -17.92
C GLU A 65 -8.87 -8.19 -18.50
N PHE A 66 -8.33 -7.14 -17.86
CA PHE A 66 -7.05 -6.50 -18.19
C PHE A 66 -5.82 -7.28 -17.67
N PHE A 67 -6.00 -8.52 -17.22
CA PHE A 67 -4.88 -9.31 -16.70
C PHE A 67 -3.91 -9.70 -17.82
N GLU A 68 -2.66 -9.28 -17.68
CA GLU A 68 -1.54 -9.72 -18.50
C GLU A 68 -0.38 -10.16 -17.60
N PHE A 69 0.09 -11.40 -17.79
CA PHE A 69 1.17 -11.94 -16.96
C PHE A 69 2.48 -11.19 -17.21
N SER A 70 3.18 -10.82 -16.14
CA SER A 70 4.47 -10.12 -16.23
C SER A 70 5.54 -11.01 -16.86
N ARG A 71 6.12 -10.54 -17.96
CA ARG A 71 7.29 -11.18 -18.60
C ARG A 71 8.62 -10.74 -18.01
N GLU A 72 8.57 -9.69 -17.18
CA GLU A 72 9.74 -9.20 -16.46
C GLU A 72 9.99 -10.10 -15.25
N PRO A 73 11.25 -10.50 -15.01
CA PRO A 73 11.61 -11.27 -13.82
C PRO A 73 11.25 -10.47 -12.58
N PHE A 74 10.81 -11.16 -11.52
CA PHE A 74 10.32 -10.48 -10.33
C PHE A 74 11.46 -9.69 -9.67
N ARG A 75 11.38 -8.35 -9.72
CA ARG A 75 12.28 -7.47 -8.96
C ARG A 75 11.76 -7.35 -7.53
N ALA A 76 12.24 -8.21 -6.63
CA ALA A 76 12.00 -8.03 -5.21
C ALA A 76 12.60 -6.70 -4.77
N GLY A 77 11.75 -5.73 -4.40
CA GLY A 77 12.17 -4.42 -3.92
C GLY A 77 13.17 -3.76 -4.85
N GLY A 78 12.66 -3.08 -5.90
CA GLY A 78 13.42 -2.43 -6.96
C GLY A 78 14.91 -2.27 -6.65
N ALA A 79 15.74 -3.12 -7.26
CA ALA A 79 17.18 -2.91 -7.32
C ALA A 79 17.43 -1.42 -7.59
N PRO A 80 18.39 -0.76 -6.91
CA PRO A 80 18.56 0.68 -6.97
C PRO A 80 18.55 1.09 -8.43
N ASP A 81 17.43 1.68 -8.83
CA ASP A 81 17.21 2.04 -10.21
C ASP A 81 18.33 3.04 -10.51
N ALA A 82 19.16 2.77 -11.52
CA ALA A 82 20.22 3.70 -11.89
C ALA A 82 19.63 5.11 -12.11
N ARG A 83 18.37 5.17 -12.56
CA ARG A 83 17.57 6.38 -12.65
C ARG A 83 17.21 6.99 -11.29
N ALA A 84 16.91 6.20 -10.27
CA ALA A 84 16.66 6.68 -8.91
C ALA A 84 17.95 7.22 -8.25
N ALA A 85 19.09 6.54 -8.45
CA ALA A 85 20.39 7.02 -7.98
C ALA A 85 20.80 8.32 -8.70
N GLU A 86 20.56 8.43 -10.01
CA GLU A 86 20.79 9.64 -10.78
C GLU A 86 19.83 10.78 -10.36
N ALA A 87 18.55 10.48 -10.13
CA ALA A 87 17.58 11.45 -9.64
C ALA A 87 17.97 12.01 -8.27
N LEU A 88 18.45 11.16 -7.36
CA LEU A 88 18.97 11.59 -6.06
C LEU A 88 20.18 12.52 -6.20
N ARG A 89 21.16 12.18 -7.05
CA ARG A 89 22.31 13.08 -7.31
C ARG A 89 21.88 14.43 -7.88
N LYS A 90 20.91 14.46 -8.79
CA LYS A 90 20.37 15.72 -9.34
C LYS A 90 19.67 16.54 -8.26
N LEU A 91 18.89 15.90 -7.39
CA LEU A 91 18.27 16.58 -6.25
C LEU A 91 19.32 17.14 -5.29
N GLU A 92 20.36 16.38 -4.94
CA GLU A 92 21.45 16.85 -4.08
C GLU A 92 22.19 18.06 -4.68
N GLY A 93 22.40 18.08 -6.00
CA GLY A 93 22.98 19.22 -6.71
C GLY A 93 22.08 20.47 -6.74
N LEU A 94 20.75 20.29 -6.68
CA LEU A 94 19.78 21.39 -6.63
C LEU A 94 19.60 21.95 -5.21
N PHE A 95 19.70 21.10 -4.19
CA PHE A 95 19.39 21.45 -2.80
C PHE A 95 20.62 21.56 -1.88
N GLY A 96 21.84 21.38 -2.39
CA GLY A 96 23.08 21.81 -1.72
C GLY A 96 23.71 20.81 -0.75
N GLY A 97 23.53 19.50 -0.93
CA GLY A 97 24.19 18.46 -0.12
C GLY A 97 23.30 17.27 0.23
N PRO A 98 23.84 16.24 0.91
CA PRO A 98 23.08 15.06 1.28
C PRO A 98 21.88 15.48 2.13
N ALA A 99 20.76 14.75 1.97
CA ALA A 99 19.56 14.97 2.77
C ALA A 99 19.99 15.13 4.25
N PRO A 100 19.59 16.22 4.93
CA PRO A 100 19.98 16.42 6.32
C PRO A 100 19.59 15.16 7.09
N GLU A 101 20.47 14.70 7.98
CA GLU A 101 20.18 13.58 8.88
C GLU A 101 18.74 13.73 9.38
N ARG A 102 17.92 12.69 9.24
CA ARG A 102 16.55 12.69 9.76
C ARG A 102 16.62 12.84 11.28
N LYS A 103 16.68 14.08 11.76
CA LYS A 103 16.46 14.47 13.16
C LYS A 103 14.95 14.54 13.38
N GLY A 104 14.27 13.46 13.05
CA GLY A 104 12.87 13.24 13.36
C GLY A 104 12.74 12.38 14.61
N PRO A 105 11.62 12.46 15.34
CA PRO A 105 11.37 11.59 16.46
C PRO A 105 11.46 10.13 16.01
N ARG A 106 12.22 9.33 16.77
CA ARG A 106 12.51 7.93 16.49
C ARG A 106 11.38 7.01 16.95
N SER A 107 10.45 7.54 17.73
CA SER A 107 9.23 6.85 18.15
C SER A 107 8.02 7.77 18.11
N LEU A 108 6.85 7.16 18.04
CA LEU A 108 5.58 7.87 18.13
C LEU A 108 5.44 8.61 19.48
N ASP A 109 5.95 8.03 20.57
CA ASP A 109 5.99 8.66 21.89
C ASP A 109 6.88 9.91 21.94
N GLU A 110 7.96 9.94 21.16
CA GLU A 110 8.84 11.11 21.05
C GLU A 110 8.18 12.24 20.24
N LEU A 111 7.31 11.88 19.29
CA LEU A 111 6.54 12.83 18.48
C LEU A 111 5.30 13.39 19.22
N LEU A 112 4.58 12.52 19.95
CA LEU A 112 3.29 12.83 20.56
C LEU A 112 3.36 13.11 22.07
N GLY A 113 4.55 12.94 22.66
CA GLY A 113 4.76 12.99 24.11
C GLY A 113 4.30 11.69 24.81
N PRO A 114 4.55 11.56 26.13
CA PRO A 114 4.14 10.38 26.88
C PRO A 114 2.63 10.17 26.74
N GLY A 115 2.23 8.92 26.42
CA GLY A 115 0.82 8.52 26.35
C GLY A 115 0.02 8.98 27.57
N ARG A 116 -1.25 9.36 27.35
CA ARG A 116 -2.15 9.97 28.33
C ARG A 116 -1.98 9.34 29.72
N LYS A 117 -1.74 10.16 30.74
CA LYS A 117 -1.77 9.73 32.15
C LYS A 117 -3.12 9.08 32.45
N LYS A 118 -3.14 7.98 33.23
CA LYS A 118 -4.39 7.39 33.76
C LYS A 118 -5.22 8.50 34.41
N GLY A 119 -6.46 8.69 33.96
CA GLY A 119 -7.37 9.76 34.38
C GLY A 119 -7.66 10.83 33.31
N GLY A 120 -6.82 10.95 32.27
CA GLY A 120 -7.02 11.96 31.22
C GLY A 120 -8.22 11.70 30.29
N GLU A 121 -8.71 10.46 30.24
CA GLU A 121 -9.89 10.08 29.44
C GLU A 121 -11.19 10.57 30.11
N GLU A 122 -11.28 10.48 31.43
CA GLU A 122 -12.42 10.96 32.21
C GLU A 122 -12.51 12.50 32.18
N GLU A 123 -11.36 13.18 32.32
CA GLU A 123 -11.28 14.64 32.20
C GLU A 123 -11.64 15.13 30.78
N ALA A 124 -11.17 14.42 29.75
CA ALA A 124 -11.52 14.74 28.36
C ALA A 124 -13.02 14.52 28.10
N ARG A 125 -13.62 13.46 28.66
CA ARG A 125 -15.06 13.20 28.51
C ARG A 125 -15.90 14.28 29.18
N LYS A 126 -15.52 14.70 30.39
CA LYS A 126 -16.18 15.80 31.10
C LYS A 126 -16.11 17.11 30.31
N ARG A 127 -14.93 17.46 29.77
CA ARG A 127 -14.77 18.65 28.92
C ARG A 127 -15.61 18.60 27.66
N LEU A 128 -15.74 17.43 27.02
CA LEU A 128 -16.61 17.25 25.86
C LEU A 128 -18.08 17.45 26.22
N GLU A 129 -18.52 16.94 27.37
CA GLU A 129 -19.90 17.12 27.85
C GLU A 129 -20.21 18.58 28.24
N GLU A 130 -19.25 19.30 28.82
CA GLU A 130 -19.40 20.74 29.10
C GLU A 130 -19.50 21.58 27.83
N LEU A 131 -18.78 21.20 26.76
CA LEU A 131 -18.75 21.96 25.50
C LEU A 131 -19.90 21.59 24.54
N PHE A 132 -20.31 20.32 24.53
CA PHE A 132 -21.22 19.76 23.53
C PHE A 132 -22.43 19.05 24.13
N GLY A 133 -22.58 19.05 25.45
CA GLY A 133 -23.78 18.53 26.12
C GLY A 133 -25.01 19.38 25.79
N PRO A 134 -26.21 18.79 25.90
CA PRO A 134 -27.44 19.52 25.61
C PRO A 134 -27.56 20.72 26.56
N LYS A 135 -27.72 21.92 26.00
CA LYS A 135 -28.08 23.09 26.81
C LYS A 135 -29.43 22.81 27.44
N LYS A 136 -29.49 22.88 28.77
CA LYS A 136 -30.71 22.69 29.54
C LYS A 136 -31.74 23.73 29.07
N GLY A 137 -32.69 23.30 28.21
CA GLY A 137 -33.76 24.15 27.69
C GLY A 137 -34.02 24.10 26.17
N GLU A 138 -33.30 23.32 25.36
CA GLU A 138 -33.59 23.19 23.91
C GLU A 138 -34.11 21.80 23.49
N ASP A 139 -34.85 21.14 24.37
CA ASP A 139 -35.57 19.89 24.06
C ASP A 139 -37.04 20.21 23.75
N GLU A 140 -37.30 21.12 22.80
CA GLU A 140 -38.68 21.42 22.37
C GLU A 140 -38.83 22.06 20.99
N ARG A 141 -38.00 21.68 20.00
CA ARG A 141 -38.30 21.92 18.58
C ARG A 141 -37.91 20.74 17.70
N ALA A 142 -38.64 19.64 17.87
CA ALA A 142 -38.81 18.66 16.82
C ALA A 142 -40.07 19.03 16.01
N VAL A 143 -39.87 19.60 14.82
CA VAL A 143 -40.80 19.58 13.68
C VAL A 143 -40.01 19.14 12.47
#